data_AF-A0A3M2A3E2-F1
#
_entry.id   AF-A0A3M2A3E2-F1
#
_cell.length_a   1.000
_cell.length_b   1.000
_cell.length_c   1.000
_cell.angle_alpha   90.00
_cell.angle_beta   90.00
_cell.angle_gamma   90.00
#
_symmetry.space_group_name_H-M   'P 1'
#
loop_
_entity.id
_entity.type
_entity.pdbx_description
1 polymer ?
#
loop_
_entity_poly.entity_id
_entity_poly.type
_entity_poly.pdbx_seq_one_letter_code
_entity_poly.pdbx_strand_id
1 'polypeptide(L)' 'KGCGLEDLDLETFRSVSPLFGEDVYAVLDPEASVARRTVLGGPAPDNVRREAQLGWTRLDAVWPRRE' A
#
# COMPACT_ATOMS: atom_id res chain seq x y z
N LYS A 1 1.64 -22.70 -7.75
CA LYS A 1 0.18 -22.70 -8.00
C LYS A 1 -0.28 -21.62 -9.01
N GLY A 2 0.57 -20.67 -9.46
CA GLY A 2 0.21 -19.77 -10.58
C GLY A 2 -0.96 -18.83 -10.28
N CYS A 3 -1.23 -18.56 -9.01
CA CYS A 3 -2.37 -17.81 -8.49
C CYS A 3 -1.88 -16.75 -7.49
N GLY A 4 -2.78 -15.86 -7.05
CA GLY A 4 -2.52 -14.92 -5.96
C GLY A 4 -2.31 -15.65 -4.63
N LEU A 5 -1.84 -14.91 -3.61
CA LEU A 5 -1.73 -15.45 -2.25
C LEU A 5 -3.12 -15.62 -1.61
N GLU A 6 -4.03 -14.70 -1.92
CA GLU A 6 -5.43 -14.70 -1.54
C GLU A 6 -6.20 -15.93 -2.04
N ASP A 7 -5.72 -16.57 -3.12
CA ASP A 7 -6.31 -17.77 -3.71
C ASP A 7 -5.75 -19.08 -3.12
N LEU A 8 -4.74 -19.01 -2.25
CA LEU A 8 -4.16 -20.21 -1.63
C LEU A 8 -5.06 -20.72 -0.51
N ASP A 9 -5.22 -22.03 -0.42
CA ASP A 9 -5.87 -22.67 0.73
C ASP A 9 -5.04 -22.53 2.03
N LEU A 10 -5.73 -22.57 3.17
CA LEU A 10 -5.09 -22.42 4.49
C LEU A 10 -4.10 -23.54 4.80
N GLU A 11 -4.31 -24.74 4.24
CA GLU A 11 -3.38 -25.86 4.38
C GLU A 11 -2.02 -25.54 3.74
N THR A 12 -2.01 -24.87 2.60
CA THR A 12 -0.79 -24.41 1.93
C THR A 12 -0.04 -23.42 2.80
N PHE A 13 -0.73 -22.46 3.43
CA PHE A 13 -0.09 -21.56 4.39
C PHE A 13 0.44 -22.31 5.61
N ARG A 14 -0.34 -23.24 6.16
CA ARG A 14 0.06 -24.05 7.32
C ARG A 14 1.22 -25.01 7.04
N SER A 15 1.39 -25.43 5.79
CA SER A 15 2.55 -26.22 5.36
C SER A 15 3.87 -25.45 5.49
N VAL A 16 3.82 -24.11 5.45
CA VAL A 16 4.97 -23.22 5.71
C VAL A 16 5.12 -22.92 7.19
N SER A 17 4.02 -22.66 7.91
CA SER A 17 4.03 -22.44 9.36
C SER A 17 2.67 -22.74 9.99
N PRO A 18 2.61 -23.50 11.09
CA PRO A 18 1.35 -23.79 11.78
C PRO A 18 0.71 -22.56 12.43
N LEU A 19 1.41 -21.42 12.49
CA LEU A 19 0.89 -20.16 13.04
C LEU A 19 -0.13 -19.47 12.11
N PHE A 20 -0.21 -19.85 10.83
CA PHE A 20 -1.18 -19.27 9.92
C PHE A 20 -2.62 -19.70 10.26
N GLY A 21 -3.49 -18.70 10.44
CA GLY A 21 -4.92 -18.83 10.61
C GLY A 21 -5.71 -18.19 9.47
N GLU A 22 -7.05 -18.24 9.57
CA GLU A 22 -7.98 -17.62 8.62
C GLU A 22 -7.81 -16.09 8.51
N ASP A 23 -7.19 -15.47 9.52
CA ASP A 23 -6.87 -14.05 9.54
C ASP A 23 -5.83 -13.63 8.49
N VAL A 24 -5.12 -14.60 7.87
CA VAL A 24 -4.20 -14.34 6.76
C VAL A 24 -4.90 -13.66 5.58
N TYR A 25 -6.14 -14.05 5.27
CA TYR A 25 -6.87 -13.48 4.13
C TYR A 25 -7.26 -12.02 4.35
N ALA A 26 -7.42 -11.60 5.61
CA ALA A 26 -7.74 -10.21 5.96
C ALA A 26 -6.56 -9.24 5.79
N VAL A 27 -5.35 -9.74 5.53
CA VAL A 27 -4.13 -8.91 5.36
C VAL A 27 -3.53 -8.94 3.95
N LEU A 28 -4.11 -9.71 3.03
CA LEU A 28 -3.63 -9.86 1.66
C LEU A 28 -4.21 -8.84 0.66
N ASP A 29 -5.03 -7.89 1.14
CA ASP A 29 -5.55 -6.77 0.36
C ASP A 29 -4.42 -5.73 0.10
N PRO A 30 -4.01 -5.51 -1.18
CA PRO A 30 -2.97 -4.54 -1.53
C PRO A 30 -3.31 -3.10 -1.15
N GLU A 31 -4.54 -2.66 -1.37
CA GLU A 31 -5.03 -1.32 -1.04
C GLU A 31 -4.98 -1.08 0.47
N ALA A 32 -5.44 -2.06 1.27
CA ALA A 32 -5.35 -2.00 2.72
C ALA A 32 -3.89 -1.98 3.21
N SER A 33 -3.00 -2.75 2.56
CA SER A 33 -1.57 -2.77 2.86
C SER A 33 -0.91 -1.40 2.65
N VAL A 34 -1.25 -0.71 1.57
CA VAL A 34 -0.74 0.64 1.28
C VAL A 34 -1.35 1.68 2.23
N ALA A 35 -2.66 1.62 2.46
CA ALA A 35 -3.37 2.58 3.31
C ALA A 35 -2.85 2.64 4.75
N ARG A 36 -2.37 1.51 5.30
CA ARG A 36 -1.82 1.43 6.67
C ARG A 36 -0.46 2.14 6.84
N ARG A 37 0.23 2.46 5.75
CA ARG A 37 1.60 3.05 5.79
C ARG A 37 1.55 4.58 5.87
N THR A 38 1.02 5.08 6.99
CA THR A 38 0.71 6.51 7.23
C THR A 38 1.86 7.32 7.82
N VAL A 39 2.99 6.70 8.17
CA VAL A 39 4.20 7.43 8.62
C VAL A 39 4.59 8.52 7.64
N LEU A 40 5.26 9.57 8.11
CA LEU A 40 5.73 10.65 7.24
C LEU A 40 6.58 10.08 6.08
N GLY A 41 6.25 10.45 4.84
CA GLY A 41 6.87 9.90 3.63
C GLY A 41 6.39 8.50 3.21
N GLY A 42 5.47 7.89 3.95
CA GLY A 42 4.87 6.59 3.61
C GLY A 42 3.85 6.70 2.46
N PRO A 43 3.55 5.58 1.76
CA PRO A 43 2.73 5.57 0.54
C PRO A 43 1.22 5.64 0.78
N ALA A 44 0.74 5.83 2.02
CA ALA A 44 -0.69 5.96 2.27
C ALA A 44 -1.31 7.06 1.37
N PRO A 45 -2.54 6.87 0.83
CA PRO A 45 -3.15 7.83 -0.08
C PRO A 45 -3.19 9.27 0.44
N ASP A 46 -3.43 9.45 1.74
CA ASP A 46 -3.45 10.78 2.37
C ASP A 46 -2.07 11.44 2.35
N ASN A 47 -1.01 10.67 2.57
CA ASN A 47 0.36 11.15 2.42
C ASN A 47 0.66 11.52 0.96
N VAL A 48 0.32 10.65 0.01
CA VAL A 48 0.58 10.91 -1.42
C VAL A 48 -0.14 12.18 -1.88
N ARG A 49 -1.40 12.38 -1.50
CA ARG A 49 -2.14 13.62 -1.82
C ARG A 49 -1.46 14.85 -1.21
N ARG A 50 -1.06 14.77 0.07
CA ARG A 50 -0.34 15.86 0.74
C ARG A 50 0.98 16.18 0.05
N GLU A 51 1.81 15.17 -0.21
CA GLU A 51 3.13 15.37 -0.83
C GLU A 51 3.01 15.86 -2.28
N ALA A 52 2.01 15.37 -3.04
CA ALA A 52 1.73 15.87 -4.38
C ALA A 52 1.36 17.36 -4.36
N GLN A 53 0.51 17.79 -3.42
CA GLN A 53 0.14 19.20 -3.26
C GLN A 53 1.36 20.06 -2.90
N LEU A 54 2.21 19.61 -1.97
CA LEU A 54 3.45 20.28 -1.64
C LEU A 54 4.42 20.35 -2.84
N GLY A 55 4.46 19.29 -3.66
CA GLY A 55 5.20 19.25 -4.92
C GLY A 55 4.75 20.34 -5.87
N TRP A 56 3.43 20.49 -6.08
CA TRP A 56 2.86 21.55 -6.90
C TRP A 56 3.23 22.94 -6.40
N THR A 57 3.08 23.21 -5.09
CA THR A 57 3.45 24.51 -4.51
C THR A 57 4.91 24.85 -4.75
N ARG A 58 5.82 23.87 -4.64
CA ARG A 58 7.25 24.09 -4.89
C ARG A 58 7.53 24.35 -6.37
N LEU A 59 6.88 23.59 -7.26
CA LEU A 59 7.02 23.77 -8.70
C LEU A 59 6.57 25.15 -9.14
N ASP A 60 5.41 25.63 -8.68
CA ASP A 60 4.90 26.96 -9.05
C ASP A 60 5.86 28.09 -8.59
N ALA A 61 6.60 27.90 -7.50
CA ALA A 61 7.57 28.88 -6.99
C ALA A 61 8.88 28.95 -7.80
N VAL A 62 9.33 27.83 -8.38
CA VAL A 62 10.61 27.76 -9.12
C VAL A 62 10.43 27.75 -10.64
N TRP A 63 9.23 27.37 -11.11
CA TRP A 63 8.88 27.24 -12.51
C TRP A 63 7.42 27.68 -12.70
N PRO A 64 7.14 29.00 -12.71
CA PRO A 64 5.80 29.50 -12.97
C PRO A 64 5.36 29.01 -14.35
N ARG A 65 4.26 28.24 -14.39
CA ARG A 65 3.66 27.80 -15.65
C ARG A 65 3.28 29.04 -16.44
N ARG A 66 4.01 29.32 -17.53
CA ARG A 66 3.68 30.41 -18.44
C ARG A 66 2.32 30.12 -19.08
N GLU A 67 1.51 31.16 -19.18
CA GLU A 67 0.22 31.18 -19.88
C GLU A 67 0.33 30.73 -21.34
#